data_AF-A0A520JDG7-F1
#
_entry.id   AF-A0A520JDG7-F1
#
_cell.length_a   1.000
_cell.length_b   1.000
_cell.length_c   1.000
_cell.angle_alpha   90.00
_cell.angle_beta   90.00
_cell.angle_gamma   90.00
#
_symmetry.space_group_name_H-M   'P 1'
#
loop_
_entity.id
_entity.type
_entity.pdbx_description
1 polymer ?
#
loop_
_entity_poly.entity_id
_entity_poly.type
_entity_poly.pdbx_seq_one_letter_code
_entity_poly.pdbx_strand_id
1 'polypeptide(L)' 'MARKGHRPSKAPAGRPRFWGKHAVGAALSNPERTVRKILGTREALAGFDLPADVPVTYAEAMD' A
#
# COMPACT_ATOMS: atom_id res chain seq x y z
N MET A 1 -30.24 13.75 4.75
CA MET A 1 -29.86 12.32 4.76
C MET A 1 -28.67 12.12 3.83
N ALA A 2 -27.45 11.99 4.37
CA ALA A 2 -26.28 11.70 3.55
C ALA A 2 -26.27 10.21 3.16
N ARG A 3 -26.32 9.90 1.86
CA ARG A 3 -26.17 8.53 1.36
C ARG A 3 -24.77 8.03 1.74
N LYS A 4 -24.70 7.10 2.69
CA LYS A 4 -23.48 6.38 3.05
C LYS A 4 -22.94 5.70 1.79
N GLY A 5 -21.84 6.22 1.24
CA GLY A 5 -21.25 5.73 0.00
C GLY A 5 -20.99 4.22 0.05
N HIS A 6 -21.17 3.55 -1.09
CA HIS A 6 -20.98 2.12 -1.24
C HIS A 6 -19.54 1.73 -0.89
N ARG A 7 -19.31 1.22 0.33
CA ARG A 7 -18.07 0.58 0.73
C ARG A 7 -18.27 -0.94 0.58
N PRO A 8 -17.75 -1.57 -0.47
CA PRO A 8 -17.76 -3.02 -0.55
C PRO A 8 -17.00 -3.58 0.66
N SER A 9 -17.65 -4.49 1.41
CA SER A 9 -17.09 -5.11 2.61
C SER A 9 -15.95 -6.08 2.30
N LYS A 10 -15.86 -6.54 1.06
CA LYS A 10 -14.81 -7.46 0.59
C LYS A 10 -13.71 -6.69 -0.12
N ALA A 11 -12.47 -7.03 0.21
CA ALA A 11 -11.32 -6.58 -0.56
C ALA A 11 -11.43 -7.07 -2.02
N PRO A 12 -10.91 -6.32 -3.01
CA PRO A 12 -10.91 -6.75 -4.40
C PRO A 12 -10.16 -8.08 -4.55
N ALA A 13 -10.77 -9.06 -5.24
CA ALA A 13 -10.12 -10.32 -5.55
C ALA A 13 -8.86 -10.10 -6.41
N GLY A 14 -7.82 -10.91 -6.20
CA GLY A 14 -6.57 -10.84 -6.95
C GLY A 14 -5.66 -9.63 -6.65
N ARG A 15 -6.03 -8.76 -5.69
CA ARG A 15 -5.23 -7.60 -5.27
C ARG A 15 -5.05 -7.61 -3.75
N PRO A 16 -4.34 -8.62 -3.20
CA PRO A 16 -4.05 -8.67 -1.78
C PRO A 16 -3.26 -7.43 -1.36
N ARG A 17 -3.53 -6.94 -0.15
CA ARG A 17 -2.81 -5.84 0.48
C ARG A 17 -1.90 -6.42 1.56
N PHE A 18 -0.65 -5.99 1.58
CA PHE A 18 0.31 -6.34 2.62
C PHE A 18 0.42 -5.18 3.61
N TRP A 19 0.65 -5.53 4.87
CA TRP A 19 0.75 -4.58 5.97
C TRP A 19 1.96 -4.95 6.83
N GLY A 20 2.65 -3.94 7.36
CA GLY A 20 3.81 -4.13 8.22
C GLY A 20 5.13 -4.32 7.47
N LYS A 21 6.24 -4.09 8.19
CA LYS A 21 7.58 -3.98 7.60
C LYS A 21 8.02 -5.25 6.86
N HIS A 22 7.84 -6.42 7.47
CA HIS A 22 8.32 -7.68 6.92
C HIS A 22 7.53 -8.14 5.69
N ALA A 23 6.20 -8.08 5.75
CA ALA A 23 5.35 -8.50 4.62
C ALA A 23 5.50 -7.56 3.41
N VAL A 24 5.60 -6.26 3.66
CA VAL A 24 5.87 -5.27 2.61
C VAL A 24 7.27 -5.47 2.04
N GLY A 25 8.29 -5.66 2.89
CA GLY A 25 9.66 -5.91 2.44
C GLY A 25 9.78 -7.15 1.57
N ALA A 26 9.20 -8.28 2.00
CA ALA A 26 9.18 -9.51 1.21
C ALA A 26 8.41 -9.35 -0.12
N ALA A 27 7.36 -8.53 -0.13
CA ALA A 27 6.60 -8.25 -1.35
C ALA A 27 7.38 -7.37 -2.34
N LEU A 28 8.17 -6.40 -1.85
CA LEU A 28 9.02 -5.54 -2.66
C LEU A 28 10.26 -6.30 -3.20
N SER A 29 10.82 -7.22 -2.42
CA SER A 29 11.99 -8.01 -2.82
C SER A 29 11.67 -9.16 -3.77
N ASN A 30 10.39 -9.40 -4.10
CA ASN A 30 9.99 -10.48 -4.99
C ASN A 30 9.84 -9.96 -6.43
N PRO A 31 10.72 -10.33 -7.37
CA PRO A 31 10.64 -9.87 -8.76
C PRO A 31 9.44 -10.42 -9.53
N GLU A 32 8.86 -11.55 -9.12
CA GLU A 32 7.64 -12.12 -9.74
C GLU A 32 6.37 -11.35 -9.34
N ARG A 33 6.47 -10.42 -8.39
CA ARG A 33 5.34 -9.68 -7.87
C ARG A 33 5.25 -8.28 -8.49
N THR A 34 4.10 -8.00 -9.10
CA THR A 34 3.76 -6.65 -9.57
C THR A 34 3.16 -5.80 -8.46
N VAL A 35 3.86 -4.76 -8.04
CA VAL A 35 3.37 -3.77 -7.07
C VAL A 35 2.59 -2.69 -7.82
N ARG A 36 1.32 -2.46 -7.45
CA ARG A 36 0.45 -1.52 -8.18
C ARG A 36 0.28 -0.17 -7.50
N LYS A 37 0.46 -0.12 -6.18
CA LYS A 37 0.30 1.09 -5.37
C LYS A 37 0.99 0.90 -4.04
N ILE A 38 1.66 1.95 -3.58
CA ILE A 38 2.25 2.03 -2.24
C ILE A 38 1.52 3.14 -1.47
N LEU A 39 1.21 2.88 -0.20
CA LEU A 39 0.63 3.85 0.73
C LEU A 39 1.41 3.75 2.04
N GLY A 40 1.92 4.87 2.54
CA GLY A 40 2.66 4.90 3.80
C GLY A 40 3.10 6.30 4.17
N THR A 41 3.59 6.49 5.39
CA THR A 41 4.24 7.74 5.79
C THR A 41 5.64 7.83 5.16
N ARG A 42 6.21 9.05 5.10
CA ARG A 42 7.57 9.25 4.60
C ARG A 42 8.60 8.47 5.42
N GLU A 43 8.45 8.48 6.75
CA GLU A 43 9.34 7.77 7.67
C GLU A 43 9.29 6.26 7.47
N ALA A 44 8.10 5.67 7.38
CA ALA A 44 7.95 4.23 7.18
C ALA A 44 8.54 3.77 5.84
N LEU A 45 8.42 4.61 4.81
CA LEU A 45 8.88 4.30 3.46
C LEU A 45 10.37 4.59 3.24
N ALA A 46 11.01 5.43 4.07
CA ALA A 46 12.42 5.79 3.95
C ALA A 46 13.37 4.60 4.10
N GLY A 47 12.94 3.53 4.78
CA GLY A 47 13.73 2.31 4.97
C GLY A 47 13.59 1.27 3.85
N PHE A 48 12.89 1.58 2.77
CA PHE A 48 12.66 0.65 1.66
C PHE A 48 13.20 1.21 0.34
N ASP A 49 13.71 0.30 -0.49
CA ASP A 49 14.00 0.61 -1.89
C ASP A 49 12.68 0.54 -2.69
N LEU A 50 12.18 1.71 -3.09
CA LEU A 50 10.88 1.83 -3.73
C LEU A 50 11.03 1.88 -5.26
N PRO A 51 10.27 1.06 -6.00
CA PRO A 51 10.29 1.12 -7.46
C PRO A 51 9.73 2.47 -7.96
N ALA A 52 10.48 3.15 -8.82
CA ALA A 52 10.18 4.51 -9.28
C ALA A 52 8.96 4.60 -10.22
N ASP A 53 8.54 3.49 -10.82
CA ASP A 53 7.40 3.37 -11.72
C ASP A 53 6.07 3.13 -10.98
N VAL A 54 6.10 2.94 -9.65
CA VAL A 54 4.92 2.66 -8.86
C VAL A 54 4.38 3.92 -8.19
N PRO A 55 3.07 4.21 -8.29
CA PRO A 55 2.50 5.36 -7.61
C PRO A 55 2.55 5.18 -6.08
N VAL A 56 3.27 6.10 -5.43
CA VAL A 56 3.38 6.22 -3.97
C VAL A 56 2.45 7.32 -3.48
N THR A 57 1.56 6.98 -2.57
CA THR A 57 0.75 7.97 -1.83
C THR A 57 1.33 8.11 -0.44
N TYR A 58 1.79 9.31 -0.09
CA TYR A 58 2.20 9.60 1.27
C TYR A 58 0.97 9.90 2.13
N ALA A 59 0.80 9.15 3.21
CA ALA A 59 -0.16 9.50 4.24
C ALA A 59 0.51 10.48 5.21
N GLU A 60 -0.15 11.60 5.50
CA GLU A 60 0.25 12.44 6.63
C GLU A 60 -0.30 11.79 7.89
N ALA A 61 0.60 11.47 8.82
CA ALA A 61 0.19 11.15 10.17
C ALA A 61 -0.13 12.51 10.84
N MET A 62 -1.41 12.77 11.09
CA MET A 62 -1.77 13.66 12.17
C MET A 62 -1.58 12.82 13.44
N ASP A 63 -0.61 13.20 14.27
CA ASP A 63 -0.51 12.72 15.65
C ASP A 63 -1.78 13.11 16.42
#